data_AF-A0A534L5Y6-F1
#
_entry.id   AF-A0A534L5Y6-F1
#
_cell.length_a   1.000
_cell.length_b   1.000
_cell.length_c   1.000
_cell.angle_alpha   90.00
_cell.angle_beta   90.00
_cell.angle_gamma   90.00
#
_symmetry.space_group_name_H-M   'P 1'
#
loop_
_entity.id
_entity.type
_entity.pdbx_description
1 polymer ?
#
loop_
_entity_poly.entity_id
_entity_poly.type
_entity_poly.pdbx_seq_one_letter_code
_entity_poly.pdbx_strand_id
1 'polypeptide(L)'
;MAPERYLFRADSEGYAYRRILEVRPGSVRLLQPSENARRFTRWISTLFALGFVFVFGAFVSQTAIVLTLSGLSGLVIEAALIAFYFAGLILLLLWWDDRSLPLLAENPGASMGLDVRGITSFGTFQEIRARTNGREVRIAVHGSKEKVGEALRFAGFAMSPT
;
A
#
# COMPACT_ATOMS: atom_id res chain seq x y z
N MET A 1 13.90 -15.70 -8.62
CA MET A 1 12.88 -15.72 -9.68
C MET A 1 12.70 -14.29 -10.17
N ALA A 2 12.71 -14.07 -11.48
CA ALA A 2 12.38 -12.75 -12.02
C ALA A 2 10.89 -12.46 -11.75
N PRO A 3 10.51 -11.23 -11.38
CA PRO A 3 9.11 -10.89 -11.12
C PRO A 3 8.30 -10.96 -12.43
N GLU A 4 7.16 -11.66 -12.42
CA GLU A 4 6.25 -11.76 -13.58
C GLU A 4 5.50 -10.45 -13.85
N ARG A 5 5.25 -9.67 -12.79
CA ARG A 5 4.61 -8.37 -12.81
C ARG A 5 4.99 -7.55 -11.58
N TYR A 6 4.97 -6.24 -11.70
CA TYR A 6 5.02 -5.31 -10.57
C TYR A 6 3.63 -4.71 -10.33
N LEU A 7 3.26 -4.56 -9.06
CA LEU A 7 2.00 -3.99 -8.63
C LEU A 7 2.28 -2.80 -7.71
N PHE A 8 1.63 -1.68 -8.01
CA PHE A 8 1.69 -0.48 -7.16
C PHE A 8 0.29 0.04 -6.92
N ARG A 9 0.08 0.67 -5.76
CA ARG A 9 -1.13 1.46 -5.59
C ARG A 9 -1.04 2.73 -6.41
N ALA A 10 -2.14 3.07 -7.05
CA ALA A 10 -2.22 4.21 -7.91
C ALA A 10 -3.59 4.88 -7.83
N ASP A 11 -3.67 6.11 -8.28
CA ASP A 11 -4.93 6.78 -8.51
C ASP A 11 -4.80 7.83 -9.62
N SER A 12 -5.90 8.15 -10.28
CA SER A 12 -5.98 9.19 -11.30
C SER A 12 -6.72 10.45 -10.84
N GLU A 13 -7.42 10.38 -9.71
CA GLU A 13 -8.31 11.44 -9.21
C GLU A 13 -7.84 12.05 -7.89
N GLY A 14 -6.65 11.68 -7.38
CA GLY A 14 -6.09 12.23 -6.15
C GLY A 14 -5.13 11.28 -5.44
N TYR A 15 -4.97 11.45 -4.13
CA TYR A 15 -4.07 10.64 -3.29
C TYR A 15 -4.79 9.51 -2.55
N ALA A 16 -5.96 9.09 -3.04
CA ALA A 16 -6.78 8.07 -2.39
C ALA A 16 -6.35 6.63 -2.75
N TYR A 17 -5.43 6.47 -3.71
CA TYR A 17 -4.79 5.21 -4.07
C TYR A 17 -5.77 4.05 -4.30
N ARG A 18 -6.92 4.35 -4.93
CA ARG A 18 -8.05 3.42 -5.08
C ARG A 18 -7.87 2.40 -6.21
N ARG A 19 -6.89 2.62 -7.08
CA ARG A 19 -6.59 1.82 -8.27
C ARG A 19 -5.22 1.15 -8.10
N ILE A 20 -4.91 0.22 -8.99
CA ILE A 20 -3.65 -0.51 -8.98
C ILE A 20 -2.97 -0.32 -10.31
N LEU A 21 -1.73 0.14 -10.29
CA LEU A 21 -0.88 0.11 -11.46
C LEU A 21 -0.28 -1.28 -11.57
N GLU A 22 -0.66 -2.00 -12.61
CA GLU A 22 -0.02 -3.26 -12.99
C GLU A 22 0.99 -2.98 -14.09
N VAL A 23 2.22 -3.42 -13.88
CA VAL A 23 3.32 -3.28 -14.82
C VAL A 23 3.83 -4.67 -15.19
N ARG A 24 3.66 -5.03 -16.46
CA ARG A 24 4.10 -6.29 -17.07
C ARG A 24 5.12 -5.98 -18.17
N PRO A 25 5.88 -6.98 -18.65
CA PRO A 25 6.73 -6.78 -19.82
C PRO A 25 5.91 -6.22 -20.99
N GLY A 26 6.31 -5.07 -21.53
CA GLY A 26 5.64 -4.43 -22.67
C GLY A 26 4.24 -3.86 -22.41
N SER A 27 3.72 -3.86 -21.18
CA SER A 27 2.39 -3.29 -20.92
C SER A 27 2.24 -2.71 -19.52
N VAL A 28 1.61 -1.55 -19.45
CA VAL A 28 1.24 -0.88 -18.20
C VAL A 28 -0.28 -0.69 -18.19
N ARG A 29 -0.92 -1.08 -17.10
CA ARG A 29 -2.37 -1.04 -16.96
C ARG A 29 -2.77 -0.42 -15.64
N LEU A 30 -3.84 0.36 -15.65
CA LEU A 30 -4.53 0.80 -14.44
C LEU A 30 -5.71 -0.13 -14.20
N LEU A 31 -5.66 -0.86 -13.10
CA LEU A 31 -6.69 -1.79 -12.66
C LEU A 31 -7.57 -1.10 -11.62
N GLN A 32 -8.89 -1.22 -11.80
CA GLN A 32 -9.86 -0.86 -10.78
C GLN A 32 -10.24 -2.13 -10.02
N PRO A 33 -9.89 -2.26 -8.73
CA PRO A 33 -10.27 -3.42 -7.95
C PRO A 33 -11.80 -3.57 -7.91
N SER A 34 -12.28 -4.80 -8.03
CA SER A 34 -13.72 -5.09 -7.89
C SER A 34 -14.20 -4.77 -6.47
N GLU A 35 -15.50 -4.47 -6.33
CA GLU A 35 -16.09 -4.21 -5.01
C GLU A 35 -15.96 -5.40 -4.06
N ASN A 36 -16.08 -6.61 -4.59
CA ASN A 36 -15.88 -7.84 -3.82
C ASN A 36 -14.46 -7.96 -3.28
N ALA A 37 -13.43 -7.69 -4.11
CA ALA A 37 -12.05 -7.72 -3.66
C ALA A 37 -11.79 -6.64 -2.58
N ARG A 38 -12.31 -5.42 -2.76
CA ARG A 38 -12.22 -4.36 -1.74
C ARG A 38 -12.89 -4.74 -0.43
N ARG A 39 -14.10 -5.31 -0.51
CA ARG A 39 -14.85 -5.77 0.66
C ARG A 39 -14.07 -6.86 1.38
N PHE A 40 -13.56 -7.86 0.65
CA PHE A 40 -12.78 -8.95 1.20
C PHE A 40 -11.50 -8.47 1.91
N THR A 41 -10.70 -7.61 1.26
CA THR A 41 -9.50 -7.05 1.88
C THR A 41 -9.83 -6.27 3.14
N ARG A 42 -10.91 -5.46 3.14
CA ARG A 42 -11.36 -4.74 4.35
C ARG A 42 -11.76 -5.69 5.47
N TRP A 43 -12.51 -6.74 5.16
CA TRP A 43 -12.88 -7.76 6.15
C TRP A 43 -11.66 -8.40 6.79
N ILE A 44 -10.65 -8.78 6.00
CA ILE A 44 -9.42 -9.35 6.54
C ILE A 44 -8.63 -8.33 7.36
N SER A 45 -8.52 -7.07 6.91
CA SER A 45 -7.87 -6.03 7.71
C SER A 45 -8.57 -5.83 9.06
N THR A 46 -9.90 -5.87 9.09
CA THR A 46 -10.68 -5.81 10.33
C THR A 46 -10.40 -7.04 11.21
N LEU A 47 -10.32 -8.24 10.64
CA LEU A 47 -9.99 -9.46 11.39
C LEU A 47 -8.57 -9.41 11.97
N PHE A 48 -7.59 -8.92 11.22
CA PHE A 48 -6.23 -8.70 11.74
C PHE A 48 -6.21 -7.68 12.87
N ALA A 49 -6.91 -6.56 12.70
CA ALA A 49 -7.01 -5.53 13.73
C ALA A 49 -7.67 -6.08 15.00
N LEU A 50 -8.80 -6.79 14.86
CA LEU A 50 -9.48 -7.43 15.98
C LEU A 50 -8.59 -8.46 16.67
N GLY A 51 -7.97 -9.36 15.90
CA GLY A 51 -7.05 -10.37 16.44
C GLY A 51 -5.89 -9.74 17.21
N PHE A 52 -5.27 -8.71 16.65
CA PHE A 52 -4.20 -7.96 17.32
C PHE A 52 -4.71 -7.31 18.61
N VAL A 53 -5.86 -6.63 18.56
CA VAL A 53 -6.44 -5.95 19.73
C VAL A 53 -6.79 -6.94 20.84
N PHE A 54 -7.38 -8.09 20.52
CA PHE A 54 -7.75 -9.07 21.52
C PHE A 54 -6.54 -9.79 22.12
N VAL A 55 -5.59 -10.22 21.29
CA VAL A 55 -4.44 -11.00 21.75
C VAL A 55 -3.42 -10.11 22.46
N PHE A 56 -2.96 -9.05 21.79
CA PHE A 56 -1.97 -8.14 22.38
C PHE A 56 -2.59 -7.17 23.39
N GLY A 57 -3.84 -6.74 23.20
CA GLY A 57 -4.49 -5.86 24.17
C GLY A 57 -4.75 -6.54 25.52
N ALA A 58 -5.06 -7.84 25.53
CA ALA A 58 -5.15 -8.60 26.77
C ALA A 58 -3.80 -8.63 27.52
N PHE A 59 -2.70 -8.84 26.81
CA PHE A 59 -1.34 -8.81 27.37
C PHE A 59 -1.00 -7.42 27.94
N VAL A 60 -1.20 -6.36 27.14
CA VAL A 60 -0.95 -4.97 27.54
C VAL A 60 -1.76 -4.60 28.79
N SER A 61 -3.04 -4.98 28.84
CA SER A 61 -3.93 -4.73 29.99
C SER A 61 -3.43 -5.40 31.28
N GLN A 62 -3.00 -6.67 31.21
CA GLN A 62 -2.45 -7.37 32.37
C GLN A 62 -1.16 -6.72 32.89
N THR A 63 -0.28 -6.30 31.98
CA THR A 63 0.97 -5.64 32.35
C THR A 63 0.76 -4.22 32.90
N ALA A 64 -0.25 -3.49 32.41
CA ALA A 64 -0.57 -2.15 32.86
C ALA A 64 -0.86 -2.13 34.36
N ILE A 65 -1.71 -3.02 34.86
CA ILE A 65 -2.07 -3.10 36.29
C ILE A 65 -0.82 -3.25 37.18
N VAL A 66 0.13 -4.09 36.79
CA VAL A 66 1.38 -4.31 37.55
C VAL A 66 2.30 -3.10 37.46
N LEU A 67 2.40 -2.49 36.29
CA LEU A 67 3.30 -1.36 36.04
C LEU A 67 2.81 -0.08 36.71
N THR A 68 1.52 0.24 36.67
CA THR A 68 0.97 1.44 37.30
C THR A 68 1.21 1.45 38.81
N LEU A 69 1.21 0.28 39.46
CA LEU A 69 1.49 0.12 40.89
C LEU A 69 2.98 0.28 41.27
N SER A 70 3.89 0.28 40.29
CA SER A 70 5.34 0.35 40.50
C SER A 70 5.93 1.78 40.51
N GLY A 71 5.07 2.80 40.51
CA GLY A 71 5.48 4.21 40.57
C GLY A 71 5.90 4.81 39.22
N LEU A 72 6.66 5.91 39.24
CA LEU A 72 7.00 6.71 38.05
C LEU A 72 7.70 5.91 36.93
N SER A 73 8.60 4.99 37.27
CA SER A 73 9.26 4.11 36.30
C SER A 73 8.26 3.19 35.59
N GLY A 74 7.24 2.72 36.31
CA GLY A 74 6.16 1.92 35.77
C GLY A 74 5.33 2.65 34.73
N LEU A 75 4.99 3.92 35.00
CA LEU A 75 4.24 4.76 34.06
C LEU A 75 5.00 5.01 32.75
N VAL A 76 6.32 5.19 32.82
CA VAL A 76 7.16 5.37 31.61
C VAL A 76 7.18 4.09 30.78
N ILE A 77 7.32 2.93 31.42
CA ILE A 77 7.31 1.63 30.73
C ILE A 77 5.92 1.35 30.14
N GLU A 78 4.85 1.67 30.86
CA GLU A 78 3.47 1.54 30.40
C GLU A 78 3.22 2.40 29.15
N ALA A 79 3.64 3.67 29.17
CA ALA A 79 3.53 4.55 28.01
C ALA A 79 4.31 4.03 26.78
N ALA A 80 5.52 3.51 27.00
CA ALA A 80 6.32 2.89 25.94
C ALA A 80 5.65 1.63 25.37
N LEU A 81 5.04 0.80 26.22
CA LEU A 81 4.32 -0.40 25.82
C LEU A 81 3.07 -0.04 24.99
N ILE A 82 2.31 0.99 25.38
CA ILE A 82 1.16 1.49 24.61
C ILE A 82 1.61 2.00 23.24
N ALA A 83 2.69 2.79 23.19
CA ALA A 83 3.25 3.28 21.92
C ALA A 83 3.69 2.11 21.01
N PHE A 84 4.34 1.10 21.58
CA PHE A 84 4.74 -0.11 20.87
C PHE A 84 3.54 -0.90 20.34
N TYR A 85 2.48 -1.02 21.13
CA TYR A 85 1.24 -1.67 20.74
C TYR A 85 0.62 -1.00 19.49
N PHE A 86 0.49 0.33 19.49
CA PHE A 86 -0.04 1.05 18.33
C PHE A 86 0.90 0.98 17.12
N ALA A 87 2.21 1.11 17.33
CA ALA A 87 3.20 0.94 16.27
C ALA A 87 3.12 -0.45 15.63
N GLY A 88 2.99 -1.49 16.45
CA GLY A 88 2.80 -2.88 16.01
C GLY A 88 1.54 -3.06 15.17
N LEU A 89 0.41 -2.49 15.60
CA LEU A 89 -0.85 -2.53 14.83
C LEU A 89 -0.69 -1.84 13.47
N ILE A 90 -0.07 -0.64 13.44
CA ILE A 90 0.16 0.10 12.20
C ILE A 90 1.04 -0.72 11.25
N LEU A 91 2.16 -1.27 11.75
CA LEU A 91 3.07 -2.08 10.94
C LEU A 91 2.39 -3.35 10.41
N LEU A 92 1.57 -4.01 11.23
CA LEU A 92 0.78 -5.18 10.81
C LEU A 92 -0.18 -4.82 9.67
N LEU A 93 -0.89 -3.70 9.80
CA LEU A 93 -1.82 -3.24 8.78
C LEU A 93 -1.10 -2.83 7.49
N LEU A 94 0.04 -2.13 7.58
CA LEU A 94 0.86 -1.76 6.42
C LEU A 94 1.43 -3.00 5.71
N TRP A 95 1.90 -3.99 6.48
CA TRP A 95 2.38 -5.26 5.95
C TRP A 95 1.26 -6.01 5.23
N TRP A 96 0.06 -6.06 5.81
CA TRP A 96 -1.10 -6.68 5.18
C TRP A 96 -1.54 -5.91 3.92
N ASP A 97 -1.51 -4.58 3.97
CA ASP A 97 -1.87 -3.70 2.86
C ASP A 97 -1.02 -3.99 1.62
N ASP A 98 0.29 -4.17 1.78
CA ASP A 98 1.23 -4.54 0.71
C ASP A 98 0.97 -5.97 0.17
N ARG A 99 0.72 -6.92 1.08
CA ARG A 99 0.42 -8.32 0.72
C ARG A 99 -0.95 -8.51 0.06
N SER A 100 -1.87 -7.56 0.23
CA SER A 100 -3.20 -7.62 -0.37
C SER A 100 -3.24 -7.20 -1.85
N LEU A 101 -2.16 -6.58 -2.37
CA LEU A 101 -2.12 -6.06 -3.74
C LEU A 101 -2.40 -7.12 -4.81
N PRO A 102 -1.84 -8.35 -4.75
CA PRO A 102 -2.15 -9.39 -5.74
C PRO A 102 -3.63 -9.77 -5.76
N LEU A 103 -4.27 -9.87 -4.58
CA LEU A 103 -5.69 -10.21 -4.45
C LEU A 103 -6.58 -9.15 -5.09
N LEU A 104 -6.22 -7.88 -4.93
CA LEU A 104 -6.94 -6.76 -5.52
C LEU A 104 -6.74 -6.67 -7.05
N ALA A 105 -5.68 -7.26 -7.59
CA ALA A 105 -5.32 -7.23 -9.01
C ALA A 105 -5.81 -8.45 -9.80
N GLU A 106 -6.21 -9.54 -9.15
CA GLU A 106 -6.50 -10.83 -9.81
C GLU A 106 -7.81 -10.82 -10.62
N ASN A 107 -8.86 -10.17 -10.12
CA ASN A 107 -10.15 -10.02 -10.81
C ASN A 107 -10.62 -8.55 -10.76
N PRO A 108 -10.04 -7.66 -11.59
CA PRO A 108 -10.38 -6.25 -11.59
C PRO A 108 -11.78 -6.01 -12.18
N GLY A 109 -12.54 -5.08 -11.60
CA GLY A 109 -13.85 -4.68 -12.12
C GLY A 109 -13.74 -3.87 -13.42
N ALA A 110 -12.61 -3.19 -13.63
CA ALA A 110 -12.27 -2.54 -14.89
C ALA A 110 -10.75 -2.50 -15.08
N SER A 111 -10.30 -2.49 -16.34
CA SER A 111 -8.88 -2.34 -16.68
C SER A 111 -8.72 -1.32 -17.79
N MET A 112 -7.69 -0.48 -17.68
CA MET A 112 -7.36 0.55 -18.66
C MET A 112 -5.91 0.42 -19.07
N GLY A 113 -5.65 0.25 -20.37
CA GLY A 113 -4.29 0.30 -20.91
C GLY A 113 -3.72 1.71 -20.84
N LEU A 114 -2.44 1.82 -20.47
CA LEU A 114 -1.73 3.08 -20.34
C LEU A 114 -0.54 3.12 -21.29
N ASP A 115 -0.47 4.18 -22.09
CA ASP A 115 0.72 4.56 -22.84
C ASP A 115 1.53 5.58 -22.03
N VAL A 116 2.62 5.15 -21.43
CA VAL A 116 3.42 5.96 -20.49
C VAL A 116 4.25 6.98 -21.26
N ARG A 117 4.06 8.27 -20.94
CA ARG A 117 4.73 9.40 -21.60
C ARG A 117 5.85 10.02 -20.77
N GLY A 118 5.73 10.00 -19.46
CA GLY A 118 6.74 10.56 -18.56
C GLY A 118 6.43 10.31 -17.09
N ILE A 119 7.42 10.51 -16.24
CA ILE A 119 7.31 10.32 -14.79
C ILE A 119 7.89 11.56 -14.11
N THR A 120 7.17 12.12 -13.16
CA THR A 120 7.64 13.20 -12.31
C THR A 120 7.67 12.71 -10.87
N SER A 121 8.76 12.98 -10.16
CA SER A 121 8.92 12.56 -8.75
C SER A 121 8.57 13.71 -7.82
N PHE A 122 7.73 13.44 -6.82
CA PHE A 122 7.34 14.40 -5.78
C PHE A 122 7.84 13.98 -4.38
N GLY A 123 8.90 13.16 -4.34
CA GLY A 123 9.49 12.65 -3.10
C GLY A 123 8.75 11.45 -2.53
N THR A 124 7.56 11.65 -1.97
CA THR A 124 6.77 10.58 -1.31
C THR A 124 5.90 9.77 -2.28
N PHE A 125 5.63 10.30 -3.47
CA PHE A 125 4.90 9.62 -4.53
C PHE A 125 5.46 9.99 -5.91
N GLN A 126 5.12 9.16 -6.89
CA GLN A 126 5.51 9.35 -8.29
C GLN A 126 4.28 9.67 -9.12
N GLU A 127 4.32 10.71 -9.93
CA GLU A 127 3.27 11.01 -10.90
C GLU A 127 3.67 10.46 -12.27
N ILE A 128 2.90 9.51 -12.80
CA ILE A 128 3.04 9.00 -14.16
C ILE A 128 2.08 9.76 -15.06
N ARG A 129 2.62 10.43 -16.07
CA ARG A 129 1.83 10.97 -17.18
C ARG A 129 1.66 9.88 -18.22
N ALA A 130 0.42 9.51 -18.50
CA ALA A 130 0.09 8.48 -19.46
C ALA A 130 -1.05 8.93 -20.38
N ARG A 131 -1.23 8.22 -21.50
CA ARG A 131 -2.37 8.39 -22.39
C ARG A 131 -3.22 7.13 -22.36
N THR A 132 -4.54 7.30 -22.29
CA THR A 132 -5.50 6.20 -22.39
C THR A 132 -6.67 6.64 -23.27
N ASN A 133 -7.08 5.80 -24.22
CA ASN A 133 -8.18 6.09 -25.17
C ASN A 133 -8.11 7.51 -25.78
N GLY A 134 -6.91 7.96 -26.15
CA GLY A 134 -6.68 9.28 -26.75
C GLY A 134 -6.62 10.46 -25.77
N ARG A 135 -6.95 10.28 -24.48
CA ARG A 135 -6.91 11.31 -23.43
C ARG A 135 -5.64 11.19 -22.59
N GLU A 136 -5.06 12.33 -22.22
CA GLU A 136 -3.99 12.37 -21.22
C GLU A 136 -4.56 12.17 -19.82
N VAL A 137 -3.87 11.37 -19.01
CA VAL A 137 -4.21 11.06 -17.63
C VAL A 137 -2.94 11.14 -16.80
N ARG A 138 -3.05 11.75 -15.62
CA ARG A 138 -2.00 11.80 -14.62
C ARG A 138 -2.32 10.81 -13.52
N ILE A 139 -1.34 10.01 -13.13
CA ILE A 139 -1.53 8.89 -12.22
C ILE A 139 -0.54 9.04 -11.08
N ALA A 140 -1.03 9.29 -9.88
CA ALA A 140 -0.22 9.25 -8.67
C ALA A 140 0.02 7.78 -8.29
N VAL A 141 1.27 7.41 -8.06
CA VAL A 141 1.71 6.05 -7.73
C VAL A 141 2.45 6.09 -6.41
N HIS A 142 2.03 5.24 -5.49
CA HIS A 142 2.70 5.07 -4.21
C HIS A 142 3.89 4.11 -4.36
N GLY A 143 5.10 4.64 -4.27
CA GLY A 143 6.33 3.87 -4.38
C GLY A 143 7.56 4.75 -4.51
N SER A 144 8.74 4.20 -4.20
CA SER A 144 10.00 4.94 -4.37
C SER A 144 10.32 5.14 -5.86
N LYS A 145 11.03 6.22 -6.17
CA LYS A 145 11.50 6.53 -7.53
C LYS A 145 12.25 5.36 -8.17
N GLU A 146 13.10 4.69 -7.39
CA GLU A 146 13.89 3.54 -7.82
C GLU A 146 13.01 2.36 -8.23
N LYS A 147 12.05 1.96 -7.37
CA LYS A 147 11.16 0.82 -7.64
C LYS A 147 10.22 1.07 -8.81
N VAL A 148 9.60 2.26 -8.86
CA VAL A 148 8.71 2.62 -9.98
C VAL A 148 9.51 2.70 -11.28
N GLY A 149 10.74 3.23 -11.21
CA GLY A 149 11.61 3.31 -12.38
C GLY A 149 12.16 1.96 -12.85
N GLU A 150 12.43 1.03 -11.94
CA GLU A 150 12.74 -0.37 -12.27
C GLU A 150 11.56 -1.05 -12.96
N ALA A 151 10.35 -0.91 -12.41
CA ALA A 151 9.16 -1.50 -13.02
C ALA A 151 8.89 -0.97 -14.43
N LEU A 152 9.06 0.34 -14.66
CA LEU A 152 8.81 0.93 -15.97
C LEU A 152 9.90 0.54 -16.99
N ARG A 153 11.16 0.42 -16.57
CA ARG A 153 12.22 -0.18 -17.39
C ARG A 153 11.92 -1.63 -17.73
N PHE A 154 11.39 -2.39 -16.77
CA PHE A 154 10.94 -3.77 -17.00
C PHE A 154 9.82 -3.86 -18.03
N ALA A 155 8.94 -2.86 -18.12
CA ALA A 155 7.94 -2.75 -19.17
C ALA A 155 8.48 -2.21 -20.51
N GLY A 156 9.77 -1.89 -20.62
CA GLY A 156 10.41 -1.39 -21.84
C GLY A 156 10.32 0.12 -22.04
N PHE A 157 9.89 0.89 -21.02
CA PHE A 157 9.83 2.35 -21.11
C PHE A 157 11.16 2.97 -20.68
N ALA A 158 11.77 3.74 -21.58
CA ALA A 158 12.95 4.54 -21.26
C ALA A 158 12.51 5.74 -20.41
N MET A 159 12.99 5.80 -19.17
CA MET A 159 12.80 6.99 -18.34
C MET A 159 13.64 8.13 -18.92
N SER A 160 12.98 9.16 -19.47
CA SER A 160 13.67 10.41 -19.74
C SER A 160 13.91 11.10 -18.38
N PRO A 161 15.16 11.42 -18.02
CA PRO A 161 15.43 12.17 -16.80
C PRO A 161 14.87 13.59 -16.97
N THR A 162 13.87 13.94 -16.16
CA THR A 162 13.48 15.33 -15.88
C THR A 162 13.71 15.61 -14.42
#